data_AF-A0A7C9RLW2-F1
#
_entry.id   AF-A0A7C9RLW2-F1
#
_cell.length_a   1.000
_cell.length_b   1.000
_cell.length_c   1.000
_cell.angle_alpha   90.00
_cell.angle_beta   90.00
_cell.angle_gamma   90.00
#
_symmetry.space_group_name_H-M   'P 1'
#
loop_
_entity.id
_entity.type
_entity.pdbx_description
1 polymer ?
#
loop_
_entity_poly.entity_id
_entity_poly.type
_entity_poly.pdbx_seq_one_letter_code
_entity_poly.pdbx_strand_id
1 'polypeptide(L)'
;MSKRNFELQGPAIGTSGRARAGSVHIGHIQDVAAVLRLLDELREDLNEAKAPTSTIETLDDLRVEARKPRPSKDVTTHLMDRLADRGLGEQMKDLTKAFDALF
;
A
#
# COMPACT_ATOMS: atom_id res chain seq x y z
N MET A 1 43.33 -10.53 32.84
CA MET A 1 42.07 -9.79 33.09
C MET A 1 42.13 -8.47 32.33
N SER A 2 41.53 -8.40 31.15
CA SER A 2 41.59 -7.21 30.28
C SER A 2 40.27 -6.46 30.34
N LYS A 3 40.27 -5.26 30.93
CA LYS A 3 39.17 -4.28 30.82
C LYS A 3 39.63 -3.18 29.87
N ARG A 4 39.05 -3.16 28.67
CA ARG A 4 39.16 -2.04 27.72
C ARG A 4 37.88 -1.24 27.83
N ASN A 5 37.94 -0.06 28.44
CA ASN A 5 36.89 0.95 28.34
C ASN A 5 37.26 1.83 27.14
N PHE A 6 36.57 1.64 26.02
CA PHE A 6 36.57 2.58 24.91
C PHE A 6 35.40 3.53 25.14
N GLU A 7 35.70 4.75 25.56
CA GLU A 7 34.76 5.86 25.54
C GLU A 7 34.56 6.30 24.08
N LEU A 8 33.39 6.02 23.52
CA LEU A 8 32.91 6.63 22.29
C LEU A 8 31.90 7.72 22.69
N GLN A 9 32.39 8.93 22.92
CA GLN A 9 31.57 10.14 22.90
C GLN A 9 31.22 10.47 21.44
N GLY A 10 30.05 10.04 21.01
CA GLY A 10 29.34 10.60 19.86
C GLY A 10 28.13 11.41 20.35
N PRO A 11 27.73 12.50 19.66
CA PRO A 11 26.70 13.39 20.15
C PRO A 11 25.35 12.68 20.25
N ALA A 12 24.72 12.85 21.41
CA ALA A 12 23.38 12.37 21.71
C ALA A 12 22.35 12.98 20.76
N ILE A 13 21.88 12.19 19.79
CA ILE A 13 20.54 12.38 19.24
C ILE A 13 19.62 11.45 20.02
N GLY A 14 19.14 11.97 21.16
CA GLY A 14 18.04 11.38 21.88
C GLY A 14 16.77 11.57 21.08
N THR A 15 16.23 10.48 20.54
CA THR A 15 14.79 10.16 20.61
C THR A 15 14.66 8.64 20.64
N SER A 16 14.81 8.02 21.82
CA SER A 16 14.24 6.68 22.03
C SER A 16 12.73 6.83 22.21
N GLY A 17 12.09 7.38 21.17
CA GLY A 17 10.68 7.23 20.95
C GLY A 17 10.49 5.78 20.61
N ARG A 18 9.92 5.03 21.57
CA ARG A 18 9.43 3.67 21.44
C ARG A 18 8.34 3.63 20.36
N ALA A 19 8.72 3.81 19.10
CA ALA A 19 7.91 3.42 17.98
C ALA A 19 7.85 1.90 18.06
N ARG A 20 6.69 1.39 18.49
CA ARG A 20 6.25 0.06 18.12
C ARG A 20 6.37 -0.02 16.60
N ALA A 21 7.52 -0.42 16.09
CA ALA A 21 7.62 -1.08 14.81
C ALA A 21 6.88 -2.41 15.03
N GLY A 22 5.55 -2.33 15.03
CA GLY A 22 4.69 -3.48 14.90
C GLY A 22 5.23 -4.22 13.70
N SER A 23 5.52 -5.50 13.89
CA SER A 23 6.11 -6.39 12.90
C SER A 23 5.31 -6.27 11.60
N VAL A 24 5.70 -5.35 10.73
CA VAL A 24 5.16 -5.25 9.38
C VAL A 24 5.81 -6.45 8.71
N HIS A 25 5.09 -7.57 8.70
CA HIS A 25 5.57 -8.80 8.13
C HIS A 25 6.09 -8.49 6.72
N ILE A 26 7.30 -8.94 6.38
CA ILE A 26 7.90 -8.69 5.06
C ILE A 26 6.92 -9.11 3.94
N GLY A 27 6.07 -10.11 4.18
CA GLY A 27 4.93 -10.48 3.33
C GLY A 27 3.96 -9.31 3.10
N HIS A 28 3.47 -8.65 4.15
CA HIS A 28 2.56 -7.51 4.05
C HIS A 28 3.13 -6.37 3.19
N ILE A 29 4.44 -6.12 3.24
CA ILE A 29 5.08 -5.11 2.38
C ILE A 29 5.08 -5.55 0.90
N GLN A 30 5.31 -6.84 0.64
CA GLN A 30 5.25 -7.40 -0.71
C GLN A 30 3.82 -7.40 -1.25
N ASP A 31 2.83 -7.73 -0.43
CA ASP A 31 1.41 -7.71 -0.81
C ASP A 31 0.95 -6.29 -1.14
N VAL A 32 1.33 -5.29 -0.32
CA VAL A 32 1.07 -3.87 -0.62
C VAL A 32 1.76 -3.44 -1.90
N ALA A 33 3.01 -3.85 -2.13
CA ALA A 33 3.73 -3.52 -3.36
C ALA A 33 3.06 -4.12 -4.61
N ALA A 34 2.54 -5.35 -4.52
CA ALA A 34 1.79 -6.00 -5.60
C ALA A 34 0.50 -5.25 -5.92
N VAL A 35 -0.27 -4.84 -4.91
CA VAL A 35 -1.48 -4.02 -5.10
C VAL A 35 -1.14 -2.68 -5.74
N LEU A 36 -0.12 -1.98 -5.25
CA LEU A 36 0.28 -0.68 -5.79
C LEU A 36 0.72 -0.78 -7.25
N ARG A 37 1.40 -1.86 -7.62
CA ARG A 37 1.81 -2.10 -9.00
C ARG A 37 0.61 -2.29 -9.93
N LEU A 38 -0.36 -3.12 -9.54
CA LEU A 38 -1.59 -3.32 -10.33
C LEU A 38 -2.41 -2.02 -10.48
N LEU A 39 -2.45 -1.20 -9.43
CA LEU A 39 -3.10 0.11 -9.49
C LEU A 39 -2.37 1.09 -10.42
N ASP A 40 -1.04 1.08 -10.43
CA ASP A 40 -0.24 1.92 -11.33
C ASP A 40 -0.42 1.48 -12.79
N GLU A 41 -0.40 0.17 -13.08
CA GLU A 41 -0.69 -0.39 -14.42
C GLU A 41 -2.11 -0.03 -14.89
N LEU A 42 -3.12 -0.20 -14.03
CA LEU A 42 -4.51 0.15 -14.34
C LEU A 42 -4.69 1.66 -14.58
N ARG A 43 -3.94 2.50 -13.85
CA ARG A 43 -3.96 3.95 -14.04
C ARG A 43 -3.36 4.35 -15.38
N GLU A 44 -2.30 3.70 -15.83
CA GLU A 44 -1.71 3.92 -17.15
C GLU A 44 -2.71 3.59 -18.26
N ASP A 45 -3.31 2.40 -18.21
CA ASP A 45 -4.32 1.96 -19.20
C ASP A 45 -5.53 2.89 -19.26
N LEU A 46 -6.03 3.34 -18.10
CA LEU A 46 -7.14 4.29 -18.04
C LEU A 46 -6.76 5.68 -18.58
N ASN A 47 -5.52 6.12 -18.37
CA ASN A 47 -5.04 7.38 -18.96
C ASN A 47 -4.94 7.27 -20.49
N GLU A 48 -4.45 6.15 -21.02
CA GLU A 48 -4.42 5.89 -22.47
C GLU A 48 -5.83 5.85 -23.07
N ALA A 49 -6.76 5.20 -22.37
CA ALA A 49 -8.17 5.12 -22.75
C ALA A 49 -8.94 6.44 -22.56
N LYS A 50 -8.30 7.51 -22.06
CA LYS A 50 -8.93 8.79 -21.70
C LYS A 50 -10.15 8.60 -20.80
N ALA A 51 -10.01 7.72 -19.82
CA ALA A 51 -11.07 7.44 -18.86
C ALA A 51 -11.48 8.72 -18.10
N PRO A 52 -12.73 8.80 -17.61
CA PRO A 52 -13.17 9.93 -16.83
C PRO A 52 -12.30 10.13 -15.58
N THR A 53 -12.01 11.40 -15.24
CA THR A 53 -11.22 11.78 -14.06
C THR A 53 -11.70 11.10 -12.77
N SER A 54 -13.01 10.92 -12.61
CA SER A 54 -13.59 10.23 -11.45
C SER A 54 -13.15 8.76 -11.31
N THR A 55 -12.78 8.11 -12.40
CA THR A 55 -12.23 6.75 -12.39
C THR A 55 -10.79 6.75 -11.87
N ILE A 56 -10.00 7.74 -12.30
CA ILE A 56 -8.62 7.94 -11.82
C ILE A 56 -8.61 8.30 -10.33
N GLU A 57 -9.51 9.17 -9.89
CA GLU A 57 -9.67 9.51 -8.47
C GLU A 57 -10.02 8.28 -7.63
N THR A 58 -10.88 7.39 -8.14
CA THR A 58 -11.23 6.13 -7.44
C THR A 58 -10.02 5.21 -7.30
N LEU A 59 -9.10 5.18 -8.28
CA LEU A 59 -7.83 4.45 -8.16
C LEU A 59 -6.89 5.08 -7.14
N ASP A 60 -6.79 6.40 -7.12
CA ASP A 60 -5.97 7.11 -6.15
C ASP A 60 -6.48 6.86 -4.72
N ASP A 61 -7.80 6.79 -4.51
CA ASP A 61 -8.42 6.39 -3.25
C ASP A 61 -8.06 4.95 -2.85
N LEU A 62 -8.10 3.99 -3.79
CA LEU A 62 -7.65 2.60 -3.54
C LEU A 62 -6.17 2.54 -3.17
N ARG A 63 -5.34 3.38 -3.80
CA ARG A 63 -3.90 3.47 -3.50
C ARG A 63 -3.66 3.97 -2.08
N VAL A 64 -4.44 4.95 -1.64
CA VAL A 64 -4.40 5.46 -0.27
C VAL A 64 -4.86 4.38 0.71
N GLU A 65 -5.94 3.66 0.40
CA GLU A 65 -6.45 2.57 1.23
C GLU A 65 -5.43 1.44 1.40
N ALA A 66 -4.81 0.97 0.32
CA ALA A 66 -3.81 -0.10 0.33
C ALA A 66 -2.56 0.24 1.15
N ARG A 67 -2.23 1.53 1.31
CA ARG A 67 -1.08 1.99 2.10
C ARG A 67 -1.37 2.11 3.59
N LYS A 68 -2.62 1.95 4.02
CA LYS A 68 -2.98 2.03 5.43
C LYS A 68 -2.37 0.84 6.18
N PRO A 69 -1.91 1.02 7.43
CA PRO A 69 -1.45 -0.10 8.27
C PRO A 69 -2.52 -1.17 8.49
N ARG A 70 -3.80 -0.81 8.31
CA ARG A 70 -4.94 -1.72 8.37
C ARG A 70 -5.96 -1.26 7.32
N PRO A 71 -5.91 -1.79 6.09
CA PRO A 71 -6.88 -1.45 5.07
C PRO A 71 -8.27 -1.96 5.45
N SER A 72 -9.31 -1.24 5.03
CA SER A 72 -10.71 -1.58 5.28
C SER A 72 -11.31 -2.32 4.10
N LYS A 73 -11.76 -3.55 4.32
CA LYS A 73 -12.40 -4.39 3.30
C LYS A 73 -13.67 -3.76 2.73
N ASP A 74 -14.46 -3.09 3.58
CA ASP A 74 -15.68 -2.43 3.15
C ASP A 74 -15.39 -1.24 2.23
N VAL A 75 -14.37 -0.44 2.55
CA VAL A 75 -13.95 0.71 1.73
C VAL A 75 -13.39 0.23 0.39
N THR A 76 -12.49 -0.76 0.42
CA THR A 76 -11.94 -1.35 -0.80
C THR A 76 -13.04 -1.91 -1.69
N THR A 77 -14.00 -2.66 -1.12
CA THR A 77 -15.11 -3.24 -1.88
C THR A 77 -15.96 -2.16 -2.52
N HIS A 78 -16.28 -1.09 -1.79
CA HIS A 78 -17.03 0.04 -2.33
C HIS A 78 -16.31 0.74 -3.48
N LEU A 79 -15.00 0.97 -3.35
CA LEU A 79 -14.21 1.59 -4.42
C LEU A 79 -14.07 0.67 -5.63
N MET A 80 -13.93 -0.64 -5.43
CA MET A 80 -13.89 -1.63 -6.51
C MET A 80 -15.21 -1.70 -7.28
N ASP A 81 -16.35 -1.64 -6.59
CA ASP A 81 -17.68 -1.65 -7.22
C ASP A 81 -17.85 -0.46 -8.18
N ARG A 82 -17.38 0.72 -7.78
CA ARG A 82 -17.39 1.93 -8.63
C ARG A 82 -16.53 1.80 -9.89
N LEU A 83 -15.51 0.95 -9.87
CA LEU A 83 -14.65 0.64 -11.02
C LEU A 83 -15.20 -0.49 -11.87
N ALA A 84 -15.92 -1.45 -11.29
CA ALA A 84 -16.51 -2.59 -12.00
C ALA A 84 -17.49 -2.14 -13.09
N ASP A 85 -18.24 -1.07 -12.84
CA ASP A 85 -19.15 -0.44 -13.81
C ASP A 85 -18.44 0.16 -15.05
N ARG A 86 -17.10 0.19 -15.07
CA ARG A 86 -16.29 0.82 -16.13
C ARG A 86 -15.67 -0.15 -17.12
N GLY A 87 -16.01 -1.44 -17.04
CA GLY A 87 -15.58 -2.45 -18.02
C GLY A 87 -14.15 -2.98 -17.83
N LEU A 88 -13.55 -2.81 -16.64
CA LEU A 88 -12.18 -3.22 -16.31
C LEU A 88 -12.06 -4.71 -15.95
N GLY A 89 -12.86 -5.58 -16.59
CA GLY A 89 -13.26 -6.89 -16.06
C GLY A 89 -12.14 -7.86 -15.69
N GLU A 90 -11.06 -7.97 -16.47
CA GLU A 90 -9.93 -8.85 -16.12
C GLU A 90 -9.01 -8.23 -15.07
N GLN A 91 -8.67 -6.96 -15.23
CA GLN A 91 -7.82 -6.21 -14.30
C GLN A 91 -8.44 -6.12 -12.91
N MET A 92 -9.77 -6.02 -12.82
CA MET A 92 -10.50 -6.03 -11.56
C MET A 92 -10.38 -7.35 -10.81
N LYS A 93 -10.31 -8.50 -11.49
CA LYS A 93 -10.14 -9.80 -10.83
C LYS A 93 -8.77 -9.91 -10.17
N ASP A 94 -7.73 -9.50 -10.89
CA ASP A 94 -6.36 -9.51 -10.37
C ASP A 94 -6.21 -8.52 -9.21
N LEU A 95 -6.83 -7.34 -9.34
CA LEU A 95 -6.84 -6.33 -8.28
C LEU A 95 -7.60 -6.82 -7.03
N THR A 96 -8.77 -7.45 -7.18
CA THR A 96 -9.51 -8.06 -6.06
C THR A 96 -8.67 -9.11 -5.34
N LYS A 97 -8.02 -10.00 -6.10
CA LYS A 97 -7.15 -11.04 -5.52
C LYS A 97 -5.97 -10.46 -4.76
N ALA A 98 -5.39 -9.38 -5.26
CA ALA A 98 -4.27 -8.70 -4.60
C ALA A 98 -4.72 -8.01 -3.30
N PHE A 99 -5.90 -7.38 -3.28
CA PHE A 99 -6.45 -6.80 -2.05
C PHE A 99 -6.88 -7.86 -1.03
N ASP A 100 -7.35 -9.03 -1.45
CA ASP A 100 -7.65 -10.13 -0.53
C ASP A 100 -6.42 -10.60 0.26
N ALA A 101 -5.20 -10.42 -0.26
CA ALA A 101 -3.96 -10.69 0.46
C ALA A 101 -3.61 -9.63 1.51
N LEU A 102 -4.26 -8.46 1.49
CA LEU A 102 -4.05 -7.38 2.46
C LEU A 102 -4.92 -7.51 3.73
N PHE A 103 -5.93 -8.39 3.72
CA PHE A 103 -6.89 -8.60 4.82
C PHE A 103 -6.60 -9.87 5.61
#